data_AF-B6XE61-F1
#
_entry.id   AF-B6XE61-F1
#
_cell.length_a   1.000
_cell.length_b   1.000
_cell.length_c   1.000
_cell.angle_alpha   90.00
_cell.angle_beta   90.00
_cell.angle_gamma   90.00
#
_symmetry.space_group_name_H-M   'P 1'
#
loop_
_entity.id
_entity.type
_entity.pdbx_description
1 polymer ?
#
loop_
_entity_poly.entity_id
_entity_poly.type
_entity_poly.pdbx_seq_one_letter_code
_entity_poly.pdbx_strand_id
1 'polypeptide(L)'
;MMSYEFIIEGKLPSSAVYPYQIQNSAAPDTFFMSESAVSAMMSILQIMDKLDTEDSLTEHCFNQIWLRSELTPARAEEIYLFLENQERVEPLPSQEEIDAFYQAQQAEEKLLSKESPKEGMVPVHKFATNDGWLITAKESELIAEVFSAELVSENHFVVSQISTLCKISHQQLELILIEWGKFNLFASKHGGYRVN
;
A
#
# COMPACT_ATOMS: atom_id res chain seq x y z
N MET A 1 2.94 -18.53 -4.44
CA MET A 1 1.69 -17.93 -3.92
C MET A 1 2.09 -16.55 -3.47
N MET A 2 1.52 -15.50 -4.04
CA MET A 2 1.89 -14.13 -3.68
C MET A 2 1.38 -13.82 -2.27
N SER A 3 2.18 -13.08 -1.50
CA SER A 3 1.87 -12.61 -0.15
C SER A 3 2.00 -11.10 -0.14
N TYR A 4 1.10 -10.46 0.59
CA TYR A 4 1.09 -9.02 0.84
C TYR A 4 1.64 -8.76 2.24
N GLU A 5 2.45 -7.72 2.36
CA GLU A 5 2.98 -7.13 3.58
C GLU A 5 2.45 -5.71 3.72
N PHE A 6 1.90 -5.40 4.89
CA PHE A 6 1.35 -4.07 5.21
C PHE A 6 2.14 -3.44 6.33
N ILE A 7 2.70 -2.24 6.13
CA ILE A 7 3.64 -1.63 7.08
C ILE A 7 3.19 -0.25 7.53
N ILE A 8 3.12 -0.02 8.85
CA ILE A 8 2.64 1.23 9.47
C ILE A 8 3.53 2.43 9.13
N GLU A 9 2.93 3.50 8.60
CA GLU A 9 3.64 4.68 8.09
C GLU A 9 4.46 5.40 9.18
N GLY A 10 3.82 5.77 10.30
CA GLY A 10 4.45 6.56 11.37
C GLY A 10 5.55 5.85 12.18
N LYS A 11 5.91 4.62 11.80
CA LYS A 11 7.01 3.86 12.39
C LYS A 11 8.07 3.43 11.37
N LEU A 12 7.89 3.79 10.10
CA LEU A 12 8.93 3.63 9.10
C LEU A 12 10.09 4.57 9.46
N PRO A 13 11.34 4.07 9.55
CA PRO A 13 12.51 4.93 9.57
C PRO A 13 12.45 5.90 8.39
N SER A 14 12.97 7.12 8.54
CA SER A 14 13.08 8.08 7.43
C SER A 14 13.92 7.58 6.25
N SER A 15 14.60 6.44 6.41
CA SER A 15 15.41 5.74 5.42
C SER A 15 14.71 4.52 4.78
N ALA A 16 13.43 4.28 5.07
CA ALA A 16 12.69 3.17 4.45
C ALA A 16 12.16 3.61 3.09
N VAL A 17 12.63 2.95 2.03
CA VAL A 17 12.23 3.27 0.65
C VAL A 17 11.71 2.01 -0.05
N TYR A 18 10.52 2.12 -0.64
CA TYR A 18 9.96 1.17 -1.59
C TYR A 18 10.19 1.68 -3.02
N PRO A 19 10.29 0.82 -4.05
CA PRO A 19 10.15 -0.63 -4.04
C PRO A 19 11.47 -1.33 -4.38
N TYR A 20 12.30 -1.68 -3.40
CA TYR A 20 13.27 -2.78 -3.53
C TYR A 20 13.52 -3.42 -2.16
N GLN A 21 12.96 -4.63 -1.99
CA GLN A 21 13.25 -5.60 -0.93
C GLN A 21 13.21 -5.08 0.52
N ILE A 22 12.01 -5.00 1.09
CA ILE A 22 11.90 -5.23 2.54
C ILE A 22 12.06 -6.73 2.78
N GLN A 23 13.27 -7.12 3.19
CA GLN A 23 13.49 -8.46 3.72
C GLN A 23 12.89 -8.54 5.12
N ASN A 24 11.82 -9.34 5.24
CA ASN A 24 11.38 -10.08 6.42
C ASN A 24 11.89 -9.56 7.77
N SER A 25 11.01 -8.88 8.51
CA SER A 25 11.01 -9.02 9.97
C SER A 25 9.58 -9.05 10.49
N ALA A 26 9.27 -10.05 11.30
CA ALA A 26 8.02 -10.20 12.03
C ALA A 26 7.94 -9.16 13.17
N ALA A 27 7.94 -7.88 12.80
CA ALA A 27 7.72 -6.78 13.71
C ALA A 27 6.21 -6.64 13.98
N PRO A 28 5.79 -6.24 15.18
CA PRO A 28 4.38 -6.00 15.52
C PRO A 28 3.71 -4.86 14.71
N ASP A 29 4.47 -4.21 13.83
CA ASP A 29 4.08 -3.09 12.97
C ASP A 29 3.83 -3.52 11.51
N THR A 30 3.88 -4.83 11.24
CA THR A 30 3.56 -5.41 9.93
C THR A 30 2.40 -6.39 10.01
N PHE A 31 1.55 -6.40 8.99
CA PHE A 31 0.47 -7.38 8.83
C PHE A 31 0.68 -8.14 7.52
N PHE A 32 0.41 -9.45 7.52
CA PHE A 32 0.65 -10.30 6.36
C PHE A 32 -0.63 -10.97 5.89
N MET A 33 -0.82 -11.02 4.58
CA MET A 33 -1.95 -11.72 3.97
C MET A 33 -1.55 -12.50 2.73
N SER A 34 -2.27 -13.57 2.46
CA SER A 34 -2.20 -14.23 1.15
C SER A 34 -3.00 -13.43 0.12
N GLU A 35 -2.65 -13.59 -1.15
CA GLU A 35 -3.41 -13.04 -2.29
C GLU A 35 -4.92 -13.41 -2.22
N SER A 36 -5.24 -14.63 -1.80
CA SER A 36 -6.63 -15.07 -1.64
C SER A 36 -7.37 -14.31 -0.54
N ALA A 37 -6.68 -13.93 0.55
CA ALA A 37 -7.27 -13.15 1.63
C ALA A 37 -7.46 -11.69 1.21
N VAL A 38 -6.49 -11.09 0.51
CA VAL A 38 -6.63 -9.75 -0.07
C VAL A 38 -7.78 -9.70 -1.08
N SER A 39 -7.90 -10.71 -1.95
CA SER A 39 -9.02 -10.82 -2.89
C SER A 39 -10.38 -10.90 -2.19
N ALA A 40 -10.46 -11.66 -1.09
CA ALA A 40 -11.68 -11.74 -0.28
C ALA A 40 -12.06 -10.38 0.32
N MET A 41 -11.07 -9.65 0.85
CA MET A 41 -11.27 -8.33 1.44
C MET A 41 -11.69 -7.28 0.42
N MET A 42 -11.02 -7.23 -0.73
CA MET A 42 -11.41 -6.35 -1.83
C MET A 42 -12.86 -6.63 -2.26
N SER A 43 -13.24 -7.90 -2.35
CA SER A 43 -14.62 -8.29 -2.67
C SER A 43 -15.63 -7.77 -1.63
N ILE A 44 -15.30 -7.85 -0.34
CA ILE A 44 -16.16 -7.32 0.73
C ILE A 44 -16.24 -5.79 0.66
N LEU A 45 -15.09 -5.10 0.53
CA LEU A 45 -15.07 -3.63 0.38
C LEU A 45 -15.89 -3.17 -0.83
N GLN A 46 -15.82 -3.90 -1.94
CA GLN A 46 -16.64 -3.62 -3.12
C GLN A 46 -18.13 -3.82 -2.85
N ILE A 47 -18.53 -4.92 -2.19
CA ILE A 47 -19.94 -5.17 -1.82
C ILE A 47 -20.47 -4.11 -0.87
N MET A 48 -19.62 -3.60 0.03
CA MET A 48 -19.95 -2.57 1.01
C MET A 48 -19.86 -1.14 0.46
N ASP A 49 -19.61 -0.99 -0.85
CA ASP A 49 -19.48 0.30 -1.53
C ASP A 49 -18.37 1.20 -0.95
N LYS A 50 -17.24 0.56 -0.56
CA LYS A 50 -16.04 1.22 0.00
C LYS A 50 -14.80 1.07 -0.88
N LEU A 51 -14.93 0.43 -2.05
CA LEU A 51 -13.84 0.26 -3.01
C LEU A 51 -14.18 0.98 -4.32
N ASP A 52 -13.33 1.93 -4.72
CA ASP A 52 -13.46 2.61 -6.00
C ASP A 52 -12.83 1.75 -7.10
N THR A 53 -13.68 1.02 -7.81
CA THR A 53 -13.26 0.15 -8.93
C THR A 53 -13.14 0.90 -10.26
N GLU A 54 -13.57 2.16 -10.32
CA GLU A 54 -13.48 2.98 -11.54
C GLU A 54 -12.21 3.83 -11.57
N ASP A 55 -11.53 4.00 -10.42
CA ASP A 55 -10.24 4.67 -10.37
C ASP A 55 -9.15 3.79 -11.00
N SER A 56 -8.78 4.14 -12.23
CA SER A 56 -7.68 3.53 -12.96
C SER A 56 -6.46 4.44 -12.95
N LEU A 57 -5.33 3.93 -12.48
CA LEU A 57 -4.04 4.53 -12.76
C LEU A 57 -3.59 4.19 -14.18
N THR A 58 -2.90 5.13 -14.81
CA THR A 58 -2.26 4.85 -16.10
C THR A 58 -1.07 3.93 -15.89
N GLU A 59 -0.88 2.96 -16.79
CA GLU A 59 0.21 1.95 -16.77
C GLU A 59 1.63 2.57 -16.70
N HIS A 60 1.76 3.87 -16.95
CA HIS A 60 3.02 4.61 -16.98
C HIS A 60 3.05 5.79 -16.01
N CYS A 61 2.19 5.82 -15.00
CA CYS A 61 2.12 6.94 -14.06
C CYS A 61 3.46 7.21 -13.34
N PHE A 62 4.15 6.17 -12.86
CA PHE A 62 5.50 6.28 -12.29
C PHE A 62 6.55 6.68 -13.35
N ASN A 63 6.54 6.03 -14.51
CA ASN A 63 7.47 6.37 -15.60
C ASN A 63 7.36 7.84 -16.03
N GLN A 64 6.15 8.41 -16.04
CA GLN A 64 5.95 9.82 -16.37
C GLN A 64 6.58 10.78 -15.36
N ILE A 65 6.69 10.38 -14.09
CA ILE A 65 7.34 11.18 -13.05
C ILE A 65 8.84 11.23 -13.34
N TRP A 66 9.46 10.07 -13.50
CA TRP A 66 10.89 9.94 -13.74
C TRP A 66 11.33 10.45 -15.12
N LEU A 67 10.48 10.34 -16.15
CA LEU A 67 10.74 10.96 -17.46
C LEU A 67 10.78 12.49 -17.39
N ARG A 68 10.04 13.11 -16.46
CA ARG A 68 10.03 14.58 -16.28
C ARG A 68 11.25 15.10 -15.52
N SER A 69 11.92 14.26 -14.74
CA SER A 69 13.14 14.65 -14.04
C SER A 69 14.38 14.61 -14.95
N GLU A 70 14.24 14.15 -16.19
CA GLU A 70 15.33 13.94 -17.16
C GLU A 70 16.41 12.96 -16.66
N LEU A 71 16.17 12.28 -15.54
CA LEU A 71 17.04 11.24 -15.00
C LEU A 71 16.69 9.89 -15.64
N THR A 72 17.72 9.16 -16.07
CA THR A 72 17.52 7.74 -16.40
C THR A 72 17.32 6.95 -15.10
N PRO A 73 16.60 5.80 -15.13
CA PRO A 73 16.44 4.97 -13.95
C PRO A 73 17.77 4.58 -13.29
N ALA A 74 18.78 4.23 -14.09
CA ALA A 74 20.12 3.92 -13.59
C ALA A 74 20.78 5.12 -12.91
N ARG A 75 20.60 6.33 -13.45
CA ARG A 75 21.17 7.53 -12.83
C ARG A 75 20.43 7.92 -11.54
N ALA A 76 19.11 7.75 -11.50
CA ALA A 76 18.34 7.94 -10.28
C ALA A 76 18.77 6.96 -9.17
N GLU A 77 19.02 5.69 -9.51
CA GLU A 77 19.56 4.70 -8.57
C GLU A 77 20.95 5.08 -8.06
N GLU A 78 21.85 5.50 -8.95
CA GLU A 78 23.17 6.03 -8.57
C GLU A 78 23.08 7.23 -7.61
N ILE A 79 22.21 8.20 -7.91
CA ILE A 79 22.00 9.38 -7.04
C ILE A 79 21.45 8.93 -5.68
N TYR A 80 20.54 7.97 -5.66
CA TYR A 80 20.03 7.38 -4.42
C TYR A 80 21.15 6.74 -3.59
N LEU A 81 21.98 5.87 -4.19
CA LEU A 81 23.10 5.22 -3.50
C LEU A 81 24.10 6.26 -2.95
N PHE A 82 24.33 7.34 -3.69
CA PHE A 82 25.17 8.46 -3.24
C PHE A 82 24.57 9.20 -2.03
N LEU A 83 23.28 9.53 -2.06
CA LEU A 83 22.61 10.33 -1.03
C LEU A 83 22.34 9.53 0.25
N GLU A 84 21.78 8.33 0.13
CA GLU A 84 21.26 7.55 1.26
C GLU A 84 22.29 6.55 1.81
N ASN A 85 23.02 5.87 0.92
CA ASN A 85 23.99 4.86 1.33
C ASN A 85 25.41 5.42 1.48
N GLN A 86 25.63 6.70 1.14
CA GLN A 86 26.94 7.35 1.11
C GLN A 86 27.95 6.61 0.24
N GLU A 87 27.46 5.92 -0.80
CA GLU A 87 28.31 5.19 -1.73
C GLU A 87 29.07 6.13 -2.66
N ARG A 88 30.24 5.68 -3.11
CA ARG A 88 31.01 6.43 -4.11
C ARG A 88 30.46 6.14 -5.49
N VAL A 89 29.98 7.19 -6.14
CA VAL A 89 29.43 7.16 -7.49
C VAL A 89 30.23 8.09 -8.38
N GLU A 90 30.59 7.62 -9.57
CA GLU A 90 31.30 8.39 -10.59
C GLU A 90 30.51 8.39 -11.92
N PRO A 91 30.15 9.56 -12.47
CA PRO A 91 30.45 10.90 -11.98
C PRO A 91 29.64 11.28 -10.73
N LEU A 92 30.23 12.13 -9.89
CA LEU A 92 29.52 12.71 -8.73
C LEU A 92 28.24 13.41 -9.19
N PRO A 93 27.09 13.16 -8.54
CA PRO A 93 25.86 13.89 -8.81
C PRO A 93 26.04 15.40 -8.71
N SER A 94 25.59 16.11 -9.74
CA SER A 94 25.47 17.56 -9.72
C SER A 94 24.29 18.00 -8.85
N GLN A 95 24.28 19.28 -8.44
CA GLN A 95 23.15 19.81 -7.67
C GLN A 95 21.83 19.75 -8.45
N GLU A 96 21.87 19.98 -9.77
CA GLU A 96 20.69 19.90 -10.64
C GLU A 96 20.10 18.47 -10.66
N GLU A 97 20.96 17.45 -10.74
CA GLU A 97 20.54 16.05 -10.67
C GLU A 97 19.94 15.68 -9.31
N ILE A 98 20.54 16.17 -8.22
CA ILE A 98 20.03 15.96 -6.85
C ILE A 98 18.66 16.63 -6.68
N ASP A 99 18.50 17.87 -7.16
CA ASP A 99 17.24 18.59 -7.08
C ASP A 99 16.15 17.90 -7.91
N ALA A 100 16.49 17.45 -9.12
CA ALA A 100 15.58 16.68 -9.98
C ALA A 100 15.17 15.35 -9.35
N PHE A 101 16.09 14.66 -8.67
CA PHE A 101 15.82 13.44 -7.93
C PHE A 101 14.81 13.67 -6.81
N TYR A 102 15.03 14.69 -5.96
CA TYR A 102 14.08 15.00 -4.88
C TYR A 102 12.71 15.42 -5.40
N GLN A 103 12.64 16.16 -6.51
CA GLN A 103 11.36 16.52 -7.13
C GLN A 103 10.61 15.28 -7.63
N ALA A 104 11.30 14.33 -8.27
CA ALA A 104 10.71 13.08 -8.71
C ALA A 104 10.22 12.25 -7.52
N GLN A 105 11.03 12.11 -6.47
CA GLN A 105 10.67 11.38 -5.26
C GLN A 105 9.43 11.98 -4.58
N GLN A 106 9.34 13.30 -4.46
CA GLN A 106 8.15 13.97 -3.91
C GLN A 106 6.90 13.76 -4.77
N ALA A 107 7.05 13.77 -6.10
CA ALA A 107 5.95 13.52 -7.02
C ALA A 107 5.48 12.06 -6.96
N GLU A 108 6.39 11.12 -6.80
CA GLU A 108 6.10 9.69 -6.61
C GLU A 108 5.39 9.46 -5.28
N GLU A 109 5.88 10.04 -4.20
CA GLU A 109 5.24 9.95 -2.88
C GLU A 109 3.82 10.53 -2.90
N LYS A 110 3.62 11.65 -3.61
CA LYS A 110 2.29 12.22 -3.84
C LYS A 110 1.38 11.31 -4.68
N LEU A 111 1.95 10.56 -5.62
CA LEU A 111 1.21 9.58 -6.40
C LEU A 111 0.81 8.40 -5.51
N LEU A 112 1.75 7.82 -4.75
CA LEU A 112 1.54 6.67 -3.86
C LEU A 112 0.49 6.95 -2.77
N SER A 113 0.35 8.22 -2.36
CA SER A 113 -0.64 8.67 -1.37
C SER A 113 -1.96 9.15 -1.96
N LYS A 114 -2.16 9.04 -3.28
CA LYS A 114 -3.37 9.53 -3.95
C LYS A 114 -4.62 8.81 -3.45
N GLU A 115 -5.56 9.55 -2.89
CA GLU A 115 -6.89 9.06 -2.49
C GLU A 115 -7.86 9.01 -3.68
N SER A 116 -8.97 8.27 -3.51
CA SER A 116 -10.06 8.25 -4.49
C SER A 116 -10.70 9.64 -4.60
N PRO A 117 -11.12 10.07 -5.81
CA PRO A 117 -11.95 11.26 -5.97
C PRO A 117 -13.38 11.08 -5.40
N LYS A 118 -13.81 9.83 -5.16
CA LYS A 118 -15.11 9.52 -4.56
C LYS A 118 -14.97 9.49 -3.05
N GLU A 119 -15.79 10.30 -2.39
CA GLU A 119 -15.77 10.38 -0.93
C GLU A 119 -16.16 9.04 -0.29
N GLY A 120 -15.38 8.63 0.72
CA GLY A 120 -15.66 7.40 1.47
C GLY A 120 -15.25 6.11 0.76
N MET A 121 -14.44 6.18 -0.30
CA MET A 121 -13.94 5.02 -1.04
C MET A 121 -12.41 4.93 -1.02
N VAL A 122 -11.90 3.70 -1.06
CA VAL A 122 -10.49 3.39 -1.23
C VAL A 122 -10.23 2.97 -2.68
N PRO A 123 -9.22 3.52 -3.37
CA PRO A 123 -8.93 3.10 -4.74
C PRO A 123 -8.53 1.61 -4.85
N VAL A 124 -9.10 0.89 -5.81
CA VAL A 124 -8.83 -0.54 -6.01
C VAL A 124 -7.36 -0.82 -6.32
N HIS A 125 -6.69 0.10 -7.03
CA HIS A 125 -5.32 -0.10 -7.50
C HIS A 125 -4.32 -0.28 -6.35
N LYS A 126 -4.62 0.27 -5.16
CA LYS A 126 -3.76 0.18 -3.97
C LYS A 126 -3.62 -1.23 -3.42
N PHE A 127 -4.57 -2.12 -3.74
CA PHE A 127 -4.53 -3.54 -3.37
C PHE A 127 -4.27 -4.47 -4.57
N ALA A 128 -4.42 -3.95 -5.79
CA ALA A 128 -4.19 -4.70 -7.01
C ALA A 128 -2.70 -4.84 -7.36
N THR A 129 -1.85 -3.99 -6.79
CA THR A 129 -0.42 -3.91 -7.10
C THR A 129 0.40 -3.72 -5.82
N ASN A 130 1.58 -4.35 -5.74
CA ASN A 130 2.48 -4.28 -4.57
C ASN A 130 3.50 -3.16 -4.74
N ASP A 131 3.04 -1.99 -5.18
CA ASP A 131 3.92 -0.89 -5.60
C ASP A 131 4.22 0.10 -4.46
N GLY A 132 3.91 -0.24 -3.20
CA GLY A 132 4.16 0.64 -2.05
C GLY A 132 3.06 1.70 -1.83
N TRP A 133 1.84 1.46 -2.31
CA TRP A 133 0.71 2.37 -2.13
C TRP A 133 0.45 2.66 -0.66
N LEU A 134 0.23 3.93 -0.33
CA LEU A 134 -0.20 4.34 1.00
C LEU A 134 -1.71 4.23 1.11
N ILE A 135 -2.17 3.32 1.97
CA ILE A 135 -3.52 3.40 2.55
C ILE A 135 -3.48 4.48 3.61
N THR A 136 -4.14 5.61 3.37
CA THR A 136 -4.05 6.78 4.25
C THR A 136 -4.71 6.51 5.60
N ALA A 137 -4.48 7.39 6.57
CA ALA A 137 -5.17 7.30 7.86
C ALA A 137 -6.70 7.26 7.72
N LYS A 138 -7.24 8.09 6.82
CA LYS A 138 -8.68 8.16 6.54
C LYS A 138 -9.20 6.87 5.88
N GLU A 139 -8.49 6.36 4.88
CA GLU A 139 -8.83 5.09 4.24
C GLU A 139 -8.75 3.92 5.24
N SER A 140 -7.77 3.94 6.14
CA SER A 140 -7.64 2.95 7.22
C SER A 140 -8.84 2.99 8.18
N GLU A 141 -9.36 4.17 8.53
CA GLU A 141 -10.58 4.26 9.36
C GLU A 141 -11.79 3.63 8.67
N LEU A 142 -11.96 3.88 7.37
CA LEU A 142 -13.04 3.29 6.58
C LEU A 142 -12.96 1.76 6.55
N ILE A 143 -11.76 1.21 6.34
CA ILE A 143 -11.54 -0.23 6.32
C ILE A 143 -11.77 -0.82 7.72
N ALA A 144 -11.29 -0.16 8.78
CA ALA A 144 -11.48 -0.60 10.16
C ALA A 144 -12.96 -0.69 10.55
N GLU A 145 -13.78 0.25 10.08
CA GLU A 145 -15.24 0.24 10.29
C GLU A 145 -15.86 -1.02 9.66
N VAL A 146 -15.61 -1.25 8.36
CA VAL A 146 -16.16 -2.39 7.60
C VAL A 146 -15.82 -3.72 8.25
N PHE A 147 -14.59 -3.87 8.75
CA PHE A 147 -14.11 -5.13 9.33
C PHE A 147 -14.12 -5.15 10.86
N SER A 148 -14.99 -4.36 11.48
CA SER A 148 -15.31 -4.52 12.90
C SER A 148 -15.90 -5.91 13.18
N ALA A 149 -15.64 -6.45 14.37
CA ALA A 149 -16.10 -7.79 14.73
C ALA A 149 -17.64 -7.93 14.68
N GLU A 150 -18.35 -6.85 15.00
CA GLU A 150 -19.81 -6.77 14.89
C GLU A 150 -20.26 -6.91 13.44
N LEU A 151 -19.76 -6.05 12.54
CA LEU A 151 -20.17 -6.08 11.13
C LEU A 151 -19.75 -7.37 10.42
N VAL A 152 -18.57 -7.93 10.73
CA VAL A 152 -18.16 -9.23 10.17
C VAL A 152 -19.15 -10.32 10.61
N SER A 153 -19.54 -10.34 11.88
CA SER A 153 -20.49 -11.33 12.40
C SER A 153 -21.89 -11.15 11.83
N GLU A 154 -22.37 -9.91 11.67
CA GLU A 154 -23.67 -9.62 11.06
C GLU A 154 -23.72 -10.02 9.59
N ASN A 155 -22.59 -9.92 8.87
CA ASN A 155 -22.45 -10.28 7.46
C ASN A 155 -21.98 -11.71 7.23
N HIS A 156 -22.13 -12.61 8.21
CA HIS A 156 -21.69 -14.02 8.16
C HIS A 156 -22.09 -14.76 6.87
N PHE A 157 -23.29 -14.52 6.32
CA PHE A 157 -23.68 -15.15 5.06
C PHE A 157 -22.81 -14.71 3.88
N VAL A 158 -22.53 -13.41 3.76
CA VAL A 158 -21.69 -12.85 2.69
C VAL A 158 -20.26 -13.37 2.84
N VAL A 159 -19.71 -13.33 4.06
CA VAL A 159 -18.37 -13.84 4.37
C VAL A 159 -18.26 -15.33 4.02
N SER A 160 -19.29 -16.13 4.32
CA SER A 160 -19.34 -17.55 3.95
C SER A 160 -19.27 -17.76 2.43
N GLN A 161 -19.99 -16.98 1.63
CA GLN A 161 -19.96 -17.11 0.16
C GLN A 161 -18.57 -16.77 -0.39
N ILE A 162 -17.98 -15.68 0.10
CA ILE A 162 -16.65 -15.23 -0.31
C ILE A 162 -15.58 -16.23 0.11
N SER A 163 -15.70 -16.83 1.29
CA SER A 163 -14.77 -17.88 1.76
C SER A 163 -14.69 -19.05 0.78
N THR A 164 -15.83 -19.43 0.19
CA THR A 164 -15.91 -20.52 -0.79
C THR A 164 -15.24 -20.12 -2.12
N LEU A 165 -15.48 -18.89 -2.59
CA LEU A 165 -14.86 -18.36 -3.81
C LEU A 165 -13.34 -18.26 -3.68
N CYS A 166 -12.86 -17.75 -2.56
CA CYS A 166 -11.43 -17.55 -2.29
C CYS A 166 -10.72 -18.81 -1.79
N LYS A 167 -11.45 -19.93 -1.60
CA LYS A 167 -10.92 -21.21 -1.10
C LYS A 167 -10.24 -21.08 0.26
N ILE A 168 -10.77 -20.23 1.13
CA ILE A 168 -10.36 -20.05 2.52
C ILE A 168 -11.46 -20.62 3.41
N SER A 169 -11.13 -21.28 4.51
CA SER A 169 -12.17 -21.73 5.44
C SER A 169 -12.90 -20.52 6.03
N HIS A 170 -14.21 -20.62 6.21
CA HIS A 170 -15.02 -19.51 6.70
C HIS A 170 -14.48 -18.92 8.02
N GLN A 171 -14.25 -19.77 9.02
CA GLN A 171 -13.72 -19.36 10.32
C GLN A 171 -12.36 -18.64 10.20
N GLN A 172 -11.49 -19.12 9.30
CA GLN A 172 -10.20 -18.46 9.06
C GLN A 172 -10.39 -17.09 8.41
N LEU A 173 -11.31 -16.98 7.45
CA LEU A 173 -11.59 -15.69 6.81
C LEU A 173 -12.11 -14.68 7.85
N GLU A 174 -13.10 -15.03 8.67
CA GLU A 174 -13.62 -14.14 9.72
C GLU A 174 -12.51 -13.62 10.65
N LEU A 175 -11.64 -14.52 11.12
CA LEU A 175 -10.51 -14.13 11.98
C LEU A 175 -9.57 -13.14 11.27
N ILE A 176 -9.21 -13.43 10.02
CA ILE A 176 -8.32 -12.55 9.25
C ILE A 176 -8.97 -11.17 9.03
N LEU A 177 -10.27 -11.13 8.71
CA LEU A 177 -11.00 -9.88 8.53
C LEU A 177 -10.98 -9.02 9.81
N ILE A 178 -11.30 -9.63 10.95
CA ILE A 178 -11.32 -8.92 12.25
C ILE A 178 -9.94 -8.41 12.64
N GLU A 179 -8.89 -9.23 12.47
CA GLU A 179 -7.52 -8.79 12.77
C GLU A 179 -7.06 -7.68 11.82
N TRP A 180 -7.44 -7.73 10.55
CA TRP A 180 -7.14 -6.65 9.61
C TRP A 180 -7.89 -5.36 9.96
N GLY A 181 -9.14 -5.45 10.42
CA GLY A 181 -9.90 -4.30 10.93
C GLY A 181 -9.20 -3.66 12.14
N LYS A 182 -8.68 -4.47 13.08
CA LYS A 182 -7.89 -3.97 14.23
C LYS A 182 -6.58 -3.32 13.78
N PHE A 183 -5.87 -3.93 12.82
CA PHE A 183 -4.65 -3.36 12.24
C PHE A 183 -4.93 -2.00 11.61
N ASN A 184 -6.01 -1.88 10.83
CA ASN A 184 -6.42 -0.62 10.20
C ASN A 184 -6.80 0.45 11.24
N LEU A 185 -7.49 0.08 12.32
CA LEU A 185 -7.80 1.01 13.42
C LEU A 185 -6.53 1.50 14.14
N PHE A 186 -5.50 0.66 14.20
CA PHE A 186 -4.20 1.06 14.69
C PHE A 186 -3.50 1.99 13.68
N ALA A 187 -3.43 1.57 12.41
CA ALA A 187 -2.80 2.32 11.33
C ALA A 187 -3.35 3.74 11.15
N SER A 188 -4.66 3.94 11.32
CA SER A 188 -5.26 5.27 11.23
C SER A 188 -4.68 6.28 12.22
N LYS A 189 -4.28 5.81 13.40
CA LYS A 189 -3.65 6.63 14.45
C LYS A 189 -2.16 6.91 14.17
N HIS A 190 -1.60 6.29 13.13
CA HIS A 190 -0.19 6.32 12.77
C HIS A 190 0.04 6.76 11.32
N GLY A 191 -0.93 7.44 10.69
CA GLY A 191 -0.78 8.00 9.34
C GLY A 191 -1.16 7.04 8.21
N GLY A 192 -1.54 5.81 8.51
CA GLY A 192 -1.86 4.78 7.53
C GLY A 192 -0.81 3.67 7.44
N TYR A 193 -0.79 2.96 6.31
CA TYR A 193 0.20 1.91 6.03
C TYR A 193 0.49 1.73 4.54
N ARG A 194 1.66 1.17 4.23
CA ARG A 194 2.10 0.84 2.87
C ARG A 194 1.75 -0.59 2.49
N VAL A 195 1.40 -0.82 1.22
CA VAL A 195 1.12 -2.14 0.64
C VAL A 195 2.32 -2.64 -0.18
N ASN A 196 2.88 -3.80 0.17
CA ASN A 196 4.05 -4.42 -0.48
C ASN A 196 3.88 -5.94 -0.67
#